data_AF-A0AAV0YUV4-F1
#
_entry.id   AF-A0AAV0YUV4-F1
#
_cell.length_a   1.000
_cell.length_b   1.000
_cell.length_c   1.000
_cell.angle_alpha   90.00
_cell.angle_beta   90.00
_cell.angle_gamma   90.00
#
_symmetry.space_group_name_H-M   'P 1'
#
loop_
_entity.id
_entity.type
_entity.pdbx_description
1 polymer ?
#
loop_
_entity_poly.entity_id
_entity_poly.type
_entity_poly.pdbx_seq_one_letter_code
_entity_poly.pdbx_strand_id
1 'polypeptide(L)'
;MVQRRVKQIGLKIVSPNVLDMTLVDLPGITKFPVGDQPSDIEARIRTMIMSYIKEPSCLILAVTPANSDLANSDALQMAGVADPEGNRTIGVITKLDIMDRGTDARNLLQGKVIPLRLGYVGVVNRSQEDIQMNRSIKDALVAEEKFFRSRPVYNGLADSCGIPQLAKKLNQILAQHIKVVLPGLRAHISNNLVTVAKEHASYGEITESKASQGALLLNILSKYCEAFSSMIEGKNKEMSTSELSGGARIHYIFQSIFVRSLEEVDPCEGLTDDDIRTAIQNATGPRSAL
;
A
#
# COMPACT_ATOMS: atom_id res chain seq x y z
N MET A 1 -9.18 -15.71 5.49
CA MET A 1 -8.12 -16.52 4.81
C MET A 1 -6.76 -16.02 5.28
N VAL A 2 -6.02 -16.82 6.05
CA VAL A 2 -4.69 -16.44 6.55
C VAL A 2 -3.69 -16.66 5.42
N GLN A 3 -3.25 -15.58 4.79
CA GLN A 3 -2.19 -15.60 3.79
C GLN A 3 -0.91 -16.06 4.50
N ARG A 4 -0.53 -17.33 4.35
CA ARG A 4 0.72 -17.87 4.90
C ARG A 4 1.87 -17.01 4.37
N ARG A 5 2.41 -16.15 5.22
CA ARG A 5 3.57 -15.31 4.90
C ARG A 5 4.74 -16.22 4.56
N VAL A 6 5.37 -15.95 3.41
CA VAL A 6 6.62 -16.58 3.00
C VAL A 6 7.65 -16.31 4.09
N LYS A 7 8.30 -17.34 4.62
CA LYS A 7 9.37 -17.17 5.61
C LYS A 7 10.62 -16.66 4.90
N GLN A 8 11.07 -15.48 5.29
CA GLN A 8 12.32 -14.89 4.81
C GLN A 8 13.50 -15.42 5.66
N ILE A 9 14.66 -15.57 5.03
CA ILE A 9 15.93 -15.83 5.72
C ILE A 9 16.68 -14.49 5.79
N GLY A 10 16.90 -13.98 7.00
CA GLY A 10 17.67 -12.77 7.22
C GLY A 10 19.16 -13.09 7.37
N LEU A 11 19.99 -12.58 6.45
CA LEU A 11 21.44 -12.68 6.54
C LEU A 11 22.03 -11.26 6.67
N LYS A 12 22.73 -11.00 7.78
CA LYS A 12 23.45 -9.74 8.01
C LYS A 12 24.94 -9.98 7.87
N ILE A 13 25.54 -9.35 6.85
CA ILE A 13 26.99 -9.37 6.62
C ILE A 13 27.52 -7.98 7.02
N VAL A 14 28.56 -7.95 7.86
CA VAL A 14 29.21 -6.71 8.29
C VAL A 14 30.68 -6.79 7.90
N SER A 15 31.16 -5.78 7.18
CA SER A 15 32.55 -5.70 6.74
C SER A 15 32.91 -4.24 6.44
N PRO A 16 34.15 -3.80 6.70
CA PRO A 16 34.59 -2.46 6.32
C PRO A 16 34.70 -2.26 4.80
N ASN A 17 34.61 -3.33 4.02
CA ASN A 17 34.78 -3.34 2.57
C ASN A 17 33.46 -3.54 1.80
N VAL A 18 32.30 -3.43 2.47
CA VAL A 18 30.98 -3.55 1.82
C VAL A 18 30.18 -2.28 2.03
N LEU A 19 29.21 -2.04 1.14
CA LEU A 19 28.27 -0.94 1.28
C LEU A 19 27.07 -1.34 2.12
N ASP A 20 26.46 -0.36 2.75
CA ASP A 20 25.15 -0.49 3.37
C ASP A 20 24.09 -0.65 2.28
N MET A 21 23.79 -1.89 1.94
CA MET A 21 22.79 -2.25 0.94
C MET A 21 21.95 -3.41 1.46
N THR A 22 20.64 -3.35 1.21
CA THR A 22 19.75 -4.50 1.35
C THR A 22 19.60 -5.18 0.00
N LEU A 23 20.01 -6.44 -0.08
CA LEU A 23 19.82 -7.29 -1.24
C LEU A 23 18.72 -8.30 -0.91
N VAL A 24 17.79 -8.48 -1.84
CA VAL A 24 16.76 -9.51 -1.74
C VAL A 24 17.01 -10.50 -2.86
N ASP A 25 17.44 -11.71 -2.50
CA ASP A 25 17.54 -12.82 -3.44
C ASP A 25 16.17 -13.49 -3.57
N LEU A 26 15.71 -13.64 -4.80
CA LEU A 26 14.39 -14.15 -5.14
C LEU A 26 14.52 -15.49 -5.87
N PRO A 27 13.60 -16.43 -5.64
CA PRO A 27 13.66 -17.73 -6.30
C PRO A 27 13.60 -17.58 -7.82
N GLY A 28 14.39 -18.41 -8.52
CA GLY A 28 14.33 -18.51 -9.97
C GLY A 28 12.95 -19.00 -10.44
N ILE A 29 12.50 -18.49 -11.58
CA ILE A 29 11.20 -18.84 -12.15
C ILE A 29 11.28 -20.25 -12.74
N THR A 30 10.43 -21.16 -12.25
CA THR A 30 10.26 -22.51 -12.77
C THR A 30 8.91 -22.62 -13.48
N LYS A 31 8.91 -23.09 -14.73
CA LYS A 31 7.68 -23.28 -15.54
C LYS A 31 6.97 -24.61 -15.26
N PHE A 32 7.69 -25.57 -14.70
CA PHE A 32 7.16 -26.87 -14.34
C PHE A 32 7.40 -27.16 -12.86
N PRO A 33 6.39 -27.66 -12.14
CA PRO A 33 6.58 -28.13 -10.78
C PRO A 33 7.50 -29.34 -10.78
N VAL A 34 8.50 -29.34 -9.89
CA VAL A 34 9.44 -30.46 -9.70
C VAL A 34 9.39 -30.96 -8.27
N GLY A 35 9.45 -32.28 -8.09
CA GLY A 35 9.36 -32.93 -6.77
C GLY A 35 8.03 -32.63 -6.07
N ASP A 36 8.11 -32.18 -4.81
CA ASP A 36 6.94 -31.90 -3.96
C ASP A 36 6.36 -30.48 -4.16
N GLN A 37 6.71 -29.79 -5.25
CA GLN A 37 6.20 -28.45 -5.54
C GLN A 37 4.73 -28.49 -5.98
N PRO A 38 3.91 -27.51 -5.54
CA PRO A 38 2.52 -27.44 -5.96
C PRO A 38 2.40 -27.06 -7.45
N SER A 39 1.29 -27.42 -8.07
CA SER A 39 1.03 -27.14 -9.49
C SER A 39 0.98 -25.64 -9.84
N ASP A 40 0.75 -24.77 -8.85
CA ASP A 40 0.70 -23.31 -8.99
C ASP A 40 2.02 -22.60 -8.65
N ILE A 41 3.13 -23.34 -8.53
CA ILE A 41 4.41 -22.80 -8.05
C ILE A 41 4.89 -21.59 -8.87
N GLU A 42 4.73 -21.61 -10.20
CA GLU A 42 5.11 -20.51 -11.07
C GLU A 42 4.36 -19.23 -10.68
N ALA A 43 3.02 -19.30 -10.55
CA ALA A 43 2.19 -18.16 -10.20
C ALA A 43 2.55 -17.61 -8.81
N ARG A 44 2.87 -18.50 -7.85
CA ARG A 44 3.30 -18.11 -6.50
C ARG A 44 4.65 -17.39 -6.51
N ILE A 45 5.63 -17.90 -7.26
CA ILE A 45 6.95 -17.26 -7.43
C ILE A 45 6.78 -15.89 -8.10
N ARG A 46 6.01 -15.81 -9.19
CA ARG A 46 5.77 -14.54 -9.89
C ARG A 46 5.09 -13.51 -8.99
N THR A 47 4.08 -13.92 -8.23
CA THR A 47 3.40 -13.04 -7.26
C THR A 47 4.37 -12.55 -6.18
N MET A 48 5.24 -13.43 -5.69
CA MET A 48 6.27 -13.07 -4.72
C MET A 48 7.23 -12.03 -5.30
N ILE A 49 7.81 -12.28 -6.47
CA ILE A 49 8.74 -11.34 -7.14
C ILE A 49 8.06 -9.99 -7.35
N MET A 50 6.83 -9.98 -7.90
CA MET A 50 6.07 -8.74 -8.14
C MET A 50 5.81 -7.95 -6.85
N SER A 51 5.65 -8.61 -5.70
CA SER A 51 5.45 -7.90 -4.43
C SER A 51 6.67 -7.07 -4.00
N TYR A 52 7.88 -7.42 -4.46
CA TYR A 52 9.09 -6.62 -4.23
C TYR A 52 9.30 -5.61 -5.36
N ILE A 53 9.26 -6.07 -6.61
CA ILE A 53 9.69 -5.23 -7.74
C ILE A 53 8.66 -4.16 -8.13
N LYS A 54 7.40 -4.24 -7.66
CA LYS A 54 6.41 -3.16 -7.86
C LYS A 54 6.73 -1.90 -7.07
N GLU A 55 7.47 -2.01 -5.97
CA GLU A 55 7.83 -0.85 -5.16
C GLU A 55 8.77 0.08 -5.95
N PRO A 56 8.42 1.37 -6.14
CA PRO A 56 9.25 2.29 -6.91
C PRO A 56 10.65 2.52 -6.30
N SER A 57 10.78 2.30 -5.00
CA SER A 57 12.05 2.38 -4.26
C SER A 57 12.98 1.19 -4.53
N CYS A 58 12.49 0.11 -5.14
CA CYS A 58 13.27 -1.09 -5.45
C CYS A 58 14.02 -0.96 -6.79
N LEU A 59 15.33 -1.14 -6.78
CA LEU A 59 16.13 -1.35 -8.00
C LEU A 59 16.01 -2.81 -8.45
N ILE A 60 15.78 -3.01 -9.75
CA ILE A 60 15.61 -4.35 -10.34
C ILE A 60 16.91 -4.75 -11.03
N LEU A 61 17.49 -5.88 -10.62
CA LEU A 61 18.62 -6.50 -11.31
C LEU A 61 18.12 -7.68 -12.15
N ALA A 62 17.88 -7.45 -13.44
CA ALA A 62 17.35 -8.46 -14.35
C ALA A 62 18.49 -9.33 -14.91
N VAL A 63 18.76 -10.45 -14.25
CA VAL A 63 19.82 -11.38 -14.64
C VAL A 63 19.32 -12.33 -15.72
N THR A 64 19.99 -12.35 -16.87
CA THR A 64 19.68 -13.23 -18.01
C THR A 64 20.95 -13.91 -18.51
N PRO A 65 20.94 -15.20 -18.87
CA PRO A 65 22.10 -15.85 -19.46
C PRO A 65 22.22 -15.53 -20.95
N ALA A 66 23.44 -15.34 -21.44
CA ALA A 66 23.73 -14.92 -22.81
C ALA A 66 23.48 -15.99 -23.87
N ASN A 67 23.41 -17.26 -23.47
CA ASN A 67 23.12 -18.40 -24.34
C ASN A 67 21.62 -18.62 -24.58
N SER A 68 20.77 -17.68 -24.17
CA SER A 68 19.33 -17.72 -24.37
C SER A 68 18.84 -16.42 -25.00
N ASP A 69 17.76 -16.50 -25.77
CA ASP A 69 17.16 -15.32 -26.39
C ASP A 69 16.63 -14.35 -25.32
N LEU A 70 17.07 -13.09 -25.41
CA LEU A 70 16.69 -12.04 -24.46
C LEU A 70 15.17 -11.79 -24.42
N ALA A 71 14.50 -11.94 -25.56
CA ALA A 71 13.04 -11.77 -25.68
C ALA A 71 12.27 -12.80 -24.83
N ASN A 72 12.88 -13.94 -24.55
CA ASN A 72 12.30 -15.01 -23.74
C ASN A 72 12.72 -14.93 -22.26
N SER A 73 13.42 -13.87 -21.85
CA SER A 73 13.84 -13.68 -20.47
C SER A 73 12.65 -13.33 -19.57
N ASP A 74 12.27 -14.27 -18.70
CA ASP A 74 11.21 -14.06 -17.72
C ASP A 74 11.56 -12.89 -16.77
N ALA A 75 12.84 -12.70 -16.44
CA ALA A 75 13.30 -11.61 -15.59
C ALA A 75 13.04 -10.23 -16.23
N LEU A 76 13.35 -10.07 -17.52
CA LEU A 76 13.11 -8.81 -18.23
C LEU A 76 11.63 -8.58 -18.50
N GLN A 77 10.84 -9.62 -18.78
CA GLN A 77 9.39 -9.49 -18.93
C GLN A 77 8.76 -9.00 -17.63
N MET A 78 9.12 -9.58 -16.49
CA MET A 78 8.61 -9.14 -15.19
C MET A 78 9.07 -7.72 -14.84
N ALA A 79 10.33 -7.39 -15.13
CA ALA A 79 10.84 -6.03 -14.96
C ALA A 79 10.08 -5.03 -15.83
N GLY A 80 9.79 -5.35 -17.10
CA GLY A 80 9.02 -4.49 -18.00
C GLY A 80 7.57 -4.25 -17.55
N VAL A 81 6.95 -5.21 -16.84
CA VAL A 81 5.62 -5.00 -16.23
C VAL A 81 5.70 -4.06 -15.02
N ALA A 82 6.77 -4.14 -14.22
CA ALA A 82 6.93 -3.34 -13.00
C ALA A 82 7.56 -1.95 -13.25
N ASP A 83 8.38 -1.83 -14.29
CA ASP A 83 9.14 -0.65 -14.70
C ASP A 83 9.14 -0.52 -16.24
N PRO A 84 7.99 -0.16 -16.86
CA PRO A 84 7.87 -0.08 -18.32
C PRO A 84 8.84 0.90 -18.99
N GLU A 85 9.26 1.93 -18.27
CA GLU A 85 10.21 2.94 -18.78
C GLU A 85 11.69 2.53 -18.58
N GLY A 86 11.96 1.45 -17.84
CA GLY A 86 13.30 0.97 -17.56
C GLY A 86 14.16 1.94 -16.73
N ASN A 87 13.55 2.76 -15.87
CA ASN A 87 14.24 3.79 -15.07
C ASN A 87 15.08 3.22 -13.93
N ARG A 88 14.67 2.06 -13.41
CA ARG A 88 15.22 1.43 -12.20
C ARG A 88 15.60 -0.04 -12.44
N THR A 89 15.67 -0.44 -13.71
CA THR A 89 16.03 -1.80 -14.13
C THR A 89 17.42 -1.81 -14.76
N ILE A 90 18.31 -2.63 -14.20
CA ILE A 90 19.65 -2.92 -14.75
C ILE A 90 19.62 -4.33 -15.34
N GLY A 91 20.04 -4.47 -16.59
CA GLY A 91 20.21 -5.79 -17.20
C GLY A 91 21.59 -6.36 -16.89
N VAL A 92 21.65 -7.61 -16.41
CA VAL A 92 22.92 -8.32 -16.20
C VAL A 92 22.97 -9.58 -17.04
N ILE A 93 24.04 -9.72 -17.80
CA ILE A 93 24.17 -10.74 -18.83
C ILE A 93 25.29 -11.67 -18.41
N THR A 94 24.89 -12.88 -18.01
CA THR A 94 25.80 -13.90 -17.48
C THR A 94 26.13 -14.93 -18.54
N LYS A 95 27.07 -15.85 -18.28
CA LYS A 95 27.36 -17.00 -19.14
C LYS A 95 27.81 -16.61 -20.57
N LEU A 96 28.50 -15.47 -20.72
CA LEU A 96 29.03 -14.99 -22.01
C LEU A 96 30.11 -15.91 -22.61
N ASP A 97 30.71 -16.73 -21.77
CA ASP A 97 31.75 -17.70 -22.09
C ASP A 97 31.24 -18.93 -22.85
N ILE A 98 29.99 -19.33 -22.60
CA ILE A 98 29.34 -20.51 -23.20
C ILE A 98 28.34 -20.15 -24.32
N MET A 99 28.49 -18.99 -24.95
CA MET A 99 27.71 -18.63 -26.13
C MET A 99 28.12 -19.49 -27.34
N ASP A 100 27.17 -19.67 -28.27
CA ASP A 100 27.41 -20.40 -29.51
C ASP A 100 28.51 -19.73 -30.34
N ARG A 101 29.37 -20.56 -30.94
CA ARG A 101 30.48 -20.07 -31.75
C ARG A 101 29.96 -19.25 -32.93
N GLY A 102 30.54 -18.06 -33.11
CA GLY A 102 30.10 -17.12 -34.15
C GLY A 102 29.01 -16.14 -33.70
N THR A 103 28.50 -16.27 -32.48
CA THR A 103 27.58 -15.30 -31.86
C THR A 103 28.29 -14.41 -30.85
N ASP A 104 27.72 -13.23 -30.59
CA ASP A 104 28.19 -12.31 -29.55
C ASP A 104 27.03 -11.55 -28.91
N ALA A 105 27.27 -11.02 -27.71
CA ALA A 105 26.28 -10.24 -26.98
C ALA A 105 26.45 -8.73 -27.15
N ARG A 106 27.18 -8.24 -28.17
CA ARG A 106 27.49 -6.81 -28.30
C ARG A 106 26.25 -5.95 -28.45
N ASN A 107 25.34 -6.34 -29.35
CA ASN A 107 24.09 -5.61 -29.57
C ASN A 107 23.20 -5.61 -28.33
N LEU A 108 23.26 -6.70 -27.57
CA LEU A 108 22.55 -6.86 -26.32
C LEU A 108 23.10 -5.90 -25.25
N LEU A 109 24.42 -5.91 -25.04
CA LEU A 109 25.08 -5.02 -24.08
C LEU A 109 24.91 -3.53 -24.43
N GLN A 110 24.75 -3.21 -25.71
CA GLN A 110 24.43 -1.86 -26.20
C GLN A 110 22.95 -1.48 -26.03
N GLY A 111 22.08 -2.39 -25.56
CA GLY A 111 20.65 -2.13 -25.39
C GLY A 111 19.89 -1.97 -26.71
N LYS A 112 20.40 -2.49 -27.83
CA LYS A 112 19.75 -2.38 -29.15
C LYS A 112 18.55 -3.31 -29.32
N VAL A 113 18.48 -4.39 -28.52
CA VAL A 113 17.42 -5.40 -28.60
C VAL A 113 16.24 -5.01 -27.71
N ILE A 114 16.50 -4.84 -26.40
CA ILE A 114 15.55 -4.31 -25.43
C ILE A 114 16.23 -3.11 -24.77
N PRO A 115 15.70 -1.89 -24.90
CA PRO A 115 16.33 -0.71 -24.31
C PRO A 115 16.04 -0.62 -22.80
N LEU A 116 17.09 -0.41 -22.01
CA LEU A 116 16.99 -0.07 -20.57
C LEU A 116 17.76 1.23 -20.32
N ARG A 117 17.19 2.17 -19.55
CA ARG A 117 17.85 3.46 -19.29
C ARG A 117 19.13 3.32 -18.48
N LEU A 118 19.18 2.35 -17.57
CA LEU A 118 20.39 2.02 -16.82
C LEU A 118 21.34 1.09 -17.59
N GLY A 119 20.93 0.62 -18.77
CA GLY A 119 21.72 -0.23 -19.67
C GLY A 119 21.98 -1.64 -19.14
N TYR A 120 22.92 -2.31 -19.81
CA TYR A 120 23.31 -3.68 -19.52
C TYR A 120 24.75 -3.77 -19.02
N VAL A 121 25.06 -4.83 -18.29
CA VAL A 121 26.43 -5.20 -17.91
C VAL A 121 26.64 -6.69 -18.14
N GLY A 122 27.71 -7.04 -18.86
CA GLY A 122 28.12 -8.42 -19.12
C GLY A 122 29.08 -8.91 -18.05
N VAL A 123 28.88 -10.14 -17.55
CA VAL A 123 29.74 -10.76 -16.54
C VAL A 123 30.04 -12.22 -16.89
N VAL A 124 31.23 -12.68 -16.47
CA VAL A 124 31.64 -14.09 -16.54
C VAL A 124 31.90 -14.57 -15.12
N ASN A 125 31.11 -15.55 -14.69
CA ASN A 125 31.19 -16.13 -13.36
C ASN A 125 31.99 -17.44 -13.37
N ARG A 126 32.27 -17.99 -12.19
CA ARG A 126 32.81 -19.34 -12.04
C ARG A 126 31.85 -20.36 -12.63
N SER A 127 32.39 -21.30 -13.41
CA SER A 127 31.65 -22.48 -13.86
C SER A 127 31.43 -23.48 -12.72
N GLN A 128 30.62 -24.51 -12.96
CA GLN A 128 30.41 -25.57 -11.97
C GLN A 128 31.71 -26.32 -11.64
N GLU A 129 32.58 -26.50 -12.64
CA GLU A 129 33.90 -27.11 -12.47
C GLU A 129 34.82 -26.23 -11.62
N ASP A 130 34.85 -24.91 -11.88
CA ASP A 130 35.62 -23.95 -11.07
C ASP A 130 35.20 -23.97 -9.60
N ILE A 131 33.90 -24.15 -9.33
CA ILE A 131 33.36 -24.27 -7.97
C ILE A 131 33.83 -25.56 -7.31
N GLN A 132 33.78 -26.69 -8.01
CA GLN A 132 34.27 -27.98 -7.50
C GLN A 132 35.78 -27.96 -7.21
N MET A 133 36.55 -27.24 -8.04
CA MET A 133 37.99 -27.03 -7.85
C MET A 133 38.32 -25.93 -6.83
N ASN A 134 37.33 -25.35 -6.14
CA ASN A 134 37.50 -24.26 -5.16
C ASN A 134 38.30 -23.06 -5.69
N ARG A 135 38.08 -22.70 -6.96
CA ARG A 135 38.75 -21.55 -7.56
C ARG A 135 38.45 -20.27 -6.78
N SER A 136 39.50 -19.54 -6.46
CA SER A 136 39.40 -18.30 -5.69
C SER A 136 38.68 -17.20 -6.47
N ILE A 137 38.05 -16.26 -5.75
CA ILE A 137 37.38 -15.11 -6.35
C ILE A 137 38.38 -14.23 -7.12
N LYS A 138 39.61 -14.08 -6.60
CA LYS A 138 40.67 -13.30 -7.26
C LYS A 138 41.02 -13.89 -8.62
N ASP A 139 41.18 -15.21 -8.70
CA ASP A 139 41.52 -15.90 -9.95
C ASP A 139 40.36 -15.87 -10.96
N ALA A 140 39.12 -15.86 -10.48
CA ALA A 140 37.94 -15.70 -11.32
C ALA A 140 37.90 -14.32 -11.98
N LEU A 141 38.16 -13.25 -11.21
CA LEU A 141 38.21 -11.87 -11.72
C LEU A 141 39.31 -11.68 -12.76
N VAL A 142 40.50 -12.27 -12.54
CA VAL A 142 41.61 -12.20 -13.52
C VAL A 142 41.23 -12.90 -14.83
N ALA A 143 40.53 -14.05 -14.77
CA ALA A 143 40.09 -14.71 -15.99
C ALA A 143 38.94 -14.01 -16.68
N GLU A 144 38.02 -13.38 -15.95
CA GLU A 144 37.00 -12.52 -16.53
C GLU A 144 37.64 -11.36 -17.31
N GLU A 145 38.63 -10.69 -16.71
CA GLU A 145 39.37 -9.62 -17.38
C GLU A 145 40.08 -10.13 -18.64
N LYS A 146 40.72 -11.30 -18.57
CA LYS A 146 41.36 -11.95 -19.72
C LYS A 146 40.35 -12.30 -20.81
N PHE A 147 39.18 -12.81 -20.43
CA PHE A 147 38.08 -13.14 -21.35
C PHE A 147 37.66 -11.90 -22.16
N PHE A 148 37.36 -10.79 -21.50
CA PHE A 148 36.93 -9.58 -22.21
C PHE A 148 38.05 -8.95 -23.04
N ARG A 149 39.30 -8.95 -22.57
CA ARG A 149 40.46 -8.44 -23.34
C ARG A 149 40.79 -9.25 -24.59
N SER A 150 40.60 -10.57 -24.53
CA SER A 150 40.93 -11.47 -25.63
C SER A 150 39.91 -11.42 -26.79
N ARG A 151 38.72 -10.84 -26.58
CA ARG A 151 37.65 -10.80 -27.58
C ARG A 151 37.46 -9.38 -28.12
N PRO A 152 37.92 -9.07 -29.36
CA PRO A 152 37.86 -7.73 -29.92
C PRO A 152 36.45 -7.12 -29.98
N VAL A 153 35.43 -7.97 -30.06
CA VAL A 153 34.01 -7.58 -30.11
C VAL A 153 33.61 -6.71 -28.90
N TYR A 154 34.24 -6.90 -27.73
CA TYR A 154 33.93 -6.21 -26.49
C TYR A 154 34.87 -5.03 -26.16
N ASN A 155 35.90 -4.76 -26.97
CA ASN A 155 36.89 -3.71 -26.68
C ASN A 155 36.27 -2.31 -26.54
N GLY A 156 35.19 -2.02 -27.28
CA GLY A 156 34.45 -0.76 -27.18
C GLY A 156 33.38 -0.72 -26.09
N LEU A 157 33.29 -1.76 -25.26
CA LEU A 157 32.28 -1.93 -24.20
C LEU A 157 32.92 -2.17 -22.82
N ALA A 158 34.17 -1.77 -22.63
CA ALA A 158 34.91 -2.01 -21.40
C ALA A 158 34.16 -1.50 -20.15
N ASP A 159 33.44 -0.39 -20.24
CA ASP A 159 32.65 0.18 -19.14
C ASP A 159 31.38 -0.62 -18.79
N SER A 160 30.98 -1.55 -19.65
CA SER A 160 29.78 -2.39 -19.47
C SER A 160 30.13 -3.89 -19.38
N CYS A 161 31.40 -4.22 -19.13
CA CYS A 161 31.88 -5.59 -19.06
C CYS A 161 32.69 -5.80 -17.77
N GLY A 162 32.38 -6.88 -17.06
CA GLY A 162 33.08 -7.33 -15.87
C GLY A 162 32.36 -7.03 -14.55
N ILE A 163 32.57 -7.89 -13.57
CA ILE A 163 32.07 -7.74 -12.19
C ILE A 163 32.56 -6.42 -11.55
N PRO A 164 33.81 -5.95 -11.73
CA PRO A 164 34.24 -4.68 -11.16
C PRO A 164 33.43 -3.48 -11.69
N GLN A 165 33.09 -3.48 -12.99
CA GLN A 165 32.27 -2.42 -13.59
C GLN A 165 30.82 -2.52 -13.13
N LEU A 166 30.28 -3.74 -13.02
CA LEU A 166 28.95 -3.96 -12.43
C LEU A 166 28.89 -3.36 -11.02
N ALA A 167 29.85 -3.68 -10.15
CA ALA A 167 29.90 -3.17 -8.78
C ALA A 167 29.98 -1.63 -8.77
N LYS A 168 30.87 -1.03 -9.55
CA LYS A 168 31.00 0.44 -9.65
C LYS A 168 29.69 1.10 -10.11
N LYS A 169 29.04 0.54 -11.13
CA LYS A 169 27.80 1.05 -11.70
C LYS A 169 26.63 0.91 -10.74
N LEU A 170 26.48 -0.24 -10.07
CA LEU A 170 25.47 -0.47 -9.04
C LEU A 170 25.62 0.53 -7.89
N ASN A 171 26.84 0.82 -7.46
CA ASN A 171 27.09 1.78 -6.39
C ASN A 171 26.64 3.19 -6.75
N GLN A 172 26.94 3.63 -7.98
CA GLN A 172 26.52 4.94 -8.49
C GLN A 172 25.00 5.03 -8.62
N ILE A 173 24.37 3.99 -9.19
CA ILE A 173 22.91 3.94 -9.38
C ILE A 173 22.22 3.92 -8.03
N LEU A 174 22.68 3.09 -7.07
CA LEU A 174 22.08 3.03 -5.73
C LEU A 174 22.14 4.39 -5.05
N ALA A 175 23.30 5.06 -5.06
CA ALA A 175 23.45 6.37 -4.44
C ALA A 175 22.52 7.41 -5.07
N GLN A 176 22.39 7.41 -6.39
CA GLN A 176 21.49 8.33 -7.09
C GLN A 176 20.02 8.02 -6.81
N HIS A 177 19.65 6.73 -6.80
CA HIS A 177 18.29 6.28 -6.54
C HIS A 177 17.84 6.65 -5.12
N ILE A 178 18.69 6.43 -4.12
CA ILE A 178 18.42 6.85 -2.73
C ILE A 178 18.15 8.35 -2.67
N LYS A 179 18.98 9.18 -3.33
CA LYS A 179 18.78 10.64 -3.35
C LYS A 179 17.44 11.06 -3.96
N VAL A 180 16.99 10.38 -5.01
CA VAL A 180 15.71 10.67 -5.68
C VAL A 180 14.51 10.24 -4.83
N VAL A 181 14.61 9.09 -4.15
CA VAL A 181 13.50 8.52 -3.37
C VAL A 181 13.35 9.18 -1.99
N LEU A 182 14.45 9.64 -1.39
CA LEU A 182 14.48 10.14 -0.01
C LEU A 182 13.49 11.28 0.30
N PRO A 183 13.31 12.30 -0.58
CA PRO A 183 12.32 13.36 -0.32
C PRO A 183 10.88 12.83 -0.27
N GLY A 184 10.53 11.91 -1.16
CA GLY A 184 9.22 11.27 -1.19
C GLY A 184 8.98 10.42 0.05
N LEU A 185 9.99 9.66 0.48
CA LEU A 185 9.93 8.87 1.71
C LEU A 185 9.74 9.77 2.94
N ARG A 186 10.48 10.88 3.04
CA ARG A 186 10.31 11.85 4.12
C ARG A 186 8.88 12.41 4.16
N ALA A 187 8.34 12.82 3.01
CA ALA A 187 6.98 13.34 2.93
C ALA A 187 5.94 12.29 3.36
N HIS A 188 6.10 11.04 2.92
CA HIS A 188 5.22 9.94 3.32
C HIS A 188 5.27 9.68 4.83
N ILE A 189 6.47 9.64 5.44
CA ILE A 189 6.63 9.48 6.89
C ILE A 189 5.98 10.65 7.64
N SER A 190 6.19 11.89 7.18
CA SER A 190 5.58 13.07 7.82
C SER A 190 4.05 13.04 7.75
N ASN A 191 3.47 12.65 6.62
CA ASN A 191 2.01 12.53 6.47
C ASN A 191 1.44 11.41 7.37
N ASN A 192 2.13 10.26 7.43
CA ASN A 192 1.73 9.17 8.31
C ASN A 192 1.83 9.57 9.78
N LEU A 193 2.88 10.31 10.16
CA LEU A 193 3.04 10.84 11.51
C LEU A 193 1.88 11.77 11.89
N VAL A 194 1.49 12.68 11.00
CA VAL A 194 0.33 13.58 11.23
C VAL A 194 -0.96 12.78 11.40
N THR A 195 -1.17 11.76 10.57
CA THR A 195 -2.36 10.91 10.62
C THR A 195 -2.42 10.15 11.95
N VAL A 196 -1.34 9.49 12.33
CA VAL A 196 -1.23 8.74 13.59
C VAL A 196 -1.31 9.67 14.79
N ALA A 197 -0.73 10.87 14.73
CA ALA A 197 -0.83 11.85 15.81
C ALA A 197 -2.27 12.36 15.98
N LYS A 198 -3.01 12.57 14.88
CA LYS A 198 -4.44 12.93 14.93
C LYS A 198 -5.28 11.81 15.52
N GLU A 199 -5.02 10.57 15.12
CA GLU A 199 -5.67 9.39 15.69
C GLU A 199 -5.36 9.25 17.19
N HIS A 200 -4.10 9.38 17.58
CA HIS A 200 -3.67 9.35 18.98
C HIS A 200 -4.36 10.45 19.81
N ALA A 201 -4.47 11.66 19.29
CA ALA A 201 -5.18 12.75 19.96
C ALA A 201 -6.68 12.44 20.15
N SER A 202 -7.29 11.65 19.26
CA SER A 202 -8.70 11.24 19.39
C SER A 202 -8.93 10.24 20.54
N TYR A 203 -7.90 9.49 20.94
CA TYR A 203 -7.98 8.56 22.08
C TYR A 203 -7.99 9.26 23.44
N GLY A 204 -7.64 10.55 23.49
CA GLY A 204 -7.59 11.32 24.73
C GLY A 204 -6.36 11.00 25.59
N GLU A 205 -6.38 11.47 26.83
CA GLU A 205 -5.28 11.27 27.78
C GLU A 205 -5.56 10.09 28.71
N ILE A 206 -4.55 9.26 28.94
CA ILE A 206 -4.61 8.18 29.92
C ILE A 206 -4.41 8.79 31.31
N THR A 207 -5.45 8.74 32.13
CA THR A 207 -5.41 9.18 33.53
C THR A 207 -5.17 8.01 34.47
N GLU A 208 -4.01 7.99 35.13
CA GLU A 208 -3.61 6.92 36.06
C GLU A 208 -4.15 7.11 37.49
N SER A 209 -4.46 8.35 37.91
CA SER A 209 -4.97 8.61 39.26
C SER A 209 -6.50 8.53 39.35
N LYS A 210 -7.03 8.01 40.46
CA LYS A 210 -8.49 7.97 40.72
C LYS A 210 -9.14 9.36 40.69
N ALA A 211 -8.44 10.39 41.16
CA ALA A 211 -8.93 11.77 41.13
C ALA A 211 -9.07 12.28 39.69
N SER A 212 -8.07 12.02 38.84
CA SER A 212 -8.11 12.40 37.42
C SER A 212 -9.16 11.63 36.61
N GLN A 213 -9.44 10.37 36.97
CA GLN A 213 -10.54 9.59 36.39
C GLN A 213 -11.91 10.18 36.73
N GLY A 214 -12.10 10.64 37.98
CA GLY A 214 -13.31 11.35 38.39
C GLY A 214 -13.52 12.65 37.59
N ALA A 215 -12.46 13.43 37.40
CA ALA A 215 -12.50 14.64 36.58
C ALA A 215 -12.81 14.34 35.10
N LEU A 216 -12.24 13.27 34.55
CA LEU A 216 -12.53 12.83 33.17
C LEU A 216 -14.00 12.44 33.01
N LEU A 217 -14.56 11.68 33.94
CA LEU A 217 -15.98 11.29 33.90
C LEU A 217 -16.90 12.51 33.96
N LEU A 218 -16.61 13.48 34.85
CA LEU A 218 -17.36 14.73 34.94
C LEU A 218 -17.28 15.55 33.64
N ASN A 219 -16.11 15.59 33.00
CA ASN A 219 -15.93 16.27 31.71
C ASN A 219 -16.76 15.59 30.60
N ILE A 220 -16.77 14.26 30.54
CA ILE A 220 -17.61 13.50 29.60
C ILE A 220 -19.10 13.81 29.82
N LEU A 221 -19.57 13.78 31.08
CA LEU A 221 -20.95 14.09 31.43
C LEU A 221 -21.32 15.53 31.08
N SER A 222 -20.46 16.51 31.37
CA SER A 222 -20.69 17.92 31.01
C SER A 222 -20.82 18.09 29.51
N LYS A 223 -19.88 17.53 28.73
CA LYS A 223 -19.92 17.58 27.26
C LYS A 223 -21.18 16.93 26.69
N TYR A 224 -21.64 15.82 27.27
CA TYR A 224 -22.89 15.18 26.88
C TYR A 224 -24.10 16.07 27.16
N CYS A 225 -24.20 16.64 28.37
CA CYS A 225 -25.30 17.54 28.73
C CYS A 225 -25.34 18.80 27.85
N GLU A 226 -24.18 19.39 27.54
CA GLU A 226 -24.04 20.53 26.63
C GLU A 226 -24.46 20.17 25.21
N ALA A 227 -24.02 19.01 24.70
CA ALA A 227 -24.39 18.54 23.36
C ALA A 227 -25.90 18.24 23.27
N PHE A 228 -26.47 17.60 24.29
CA PHE A 228 -27.90 17.32 24.37
C PHE A 228 -28.73 18.61 24.40
N SER A 229 -28.33 19.58 25.25
CA SER A 229 -29.00 20.88 25.32
C SER A 229 -28.90 21.63 23.99
N SER A 230 -27.72 21.62 23.36
CA SER A 230 -27.50 22.23 22.05
C SER A 230 -28.34 21.58 20.95
N MET A 231 -28.58 20.27 21.01
CA MET A 231 -29.45 19.55 20.08
C MET A 231 -30.93 19.96 20.25
N ILE A 232 -31.39 20.15 21.48
CA ILE A 232 -32.75 20.63 21.76
C ILE A 232 -32.90 22.10 21.35
N GLU A 233 -31.91 22.95 21.62
CA GLU A 233 -31.93 24.37 21.25
C GLU A 233 -31.71 24.63 19.75
N GLY A 234 -31.31 23.61 18.97
CA GLY A 234 -31.02 23.76 17.54
C GLY A 234 -29.69 24.46 17.24
N LYS A 235 -28.74 24.44 18.17
CA LYS A 235 -27.38 25.02 18.02
C LYS A 235 -26.32 23.99 17.60
N ASN A 236 -26.75 22.79 17.21
CA ASN A 236 -25.83 21.71 16.86
C ASN A 236 -25.08 22.03 15.54
N LYS A 237 -23.78 21.75 15.48
CA LYS A 237 -22.94 22.01 14.30
C LYS A 237 -23.16 21.00 13.18
N GLU A 238 -23.63 19.79 13.49
CA GLU A 238 -23.93 18.74 12.52
C GLU A 238 -25.46 18.55 12.43
N MET A 239 -26.16 19.54 11.87
CA MET A 239 -27.58 19.40 11.57
C MET A 239 -27.78 18.77 10.20
N SER A 240 -28.56 17.70 10.16
CA SER A 240 -29.04 17.14 8.89
C SER A 240 -29.91 18.17 8.17
N THR A 241 -29.64 18.40 6.90
CA THR A 241 -30.47 19.27 6.04
C THR A 241 -31.66 18.54 5.42
N SER A 242 -31.73 17.21 5.57
CA SER A 242 -32.79 16.40 4.96
C SER A 242 -33.99 16.17 5.89
N GLU A 243 -33.79 16.19 7.21
CA GLU A 243 -34.82 15.84 8.18
C GLU A 243 -34.84 16.78 9.38
N LEU A 244 -36.05 17.15 9.82
CA LEU A 244 -36.28 17.87 11.07
C LEU A 244 -35.89 16.98 12.26
N SER A 245 -34.99 17.48 13.10
CA SER A 245 -34.48 16.78 14.29
C SER A 245 -34.38 17.74 15.49
N GLY A 246 -34.12 17.20 16.68
CA GLY A 246 -33.96 18.00 17.92
C GLY A 246 -35.22 18.80 18.29
N GLY A 247 -35.03 20.03 18.77
CA GLY A 247 -36.14 20.89 19.18
C GLY A 247 -37.07 21.30 18.04
N ALA A 248 -36.55 21.46 16.83
CA ALA A 248 -37.38 21.82 15.67
C ALA A 248 -38.40 20.71 15.34
N ARG A 249 -38.02 19.44 15.50
CA ARG A 249 -38.95 18.31 15.35
C ARG A 249 -40.02 18.28 16.44
N ILE A 250 -39.63 18.55 17.69
CA ILE A 250 -40.56 18.64 18.82
C ILE A 250 -41.58 19.76 18.57
N HIS A 251 -41.11 20.92 18.13
CA HIS A 251 -41.98 22.05 17.79
C HIS A 251 -42.96 21.70 16.66
N TYR A 252 -42.49 21.03 15.60
CA TYR A 252 -43.35 20.53 14.52
C TYR A 252 -44.44 19.59 15.03
N ILE A 253 -44.12 18.65 15.94
CA ILE A 253 -45.11 17.72 16.51
C ILE A 253 -46.19 18.50 17.26
N PHE A 254 -45.82 19.46 18.11
CA PHE A 254 -46.81 20.22 18.86
C PHE A 254 -47.68 21.10 17.96
N GLN A 255 -47.08 21.77 16.99
CA GLN A 255 -47.81 22.78 16.20
C GLN A 255 -48.57 22.19 15.01
N SER A 256 -48.00 21.20 14.31
CA SER A 256 -48.57 20.69 13.06
C SER A 256 -49.33 19.37 13.23
N ILE A 257 -49.00 18.58 14.27
CA ILE A 257 -49.70 17.32 14.54
C ILE A 257 -50.70 17.52 15.66
N PHE A 258 -50.25 17.93 16.84
CA PHE A 258 -51.12 17.98 18.02
C PHE A 258 -52.23 19.03 17.91
N VAL A 259 -51.92 20.29 17.55
CA VAL A 259 -52.95 21.33 17.38
C VAL A 259 -53.97 20.93 16.31
N ARG A 260 -53.51 20.41 15.17
CA ARG A 260 -54.39 19.94 14.10
C ARG A 260 -55.32 18.81 14.58
N SER A 261 -54.79 17.82 15.29
CA SER A 261 -55.61 16.75 15.88
C SER A 261 -56.62 17.28 16.89
N LEU A 262 -56.32 18.39 17.58
CA LEU A 262 -57.24 19.03 18.53
C LEU A 262 -58.36 19.79 17.82
N GLU A 263 -58.06 20.44 16.70
CA GLU A 263 -59.05 21.08 15.83
C GLU A 263 -59.98 20.08 15.15
N GLU A 264 -59.52 18.85 14.92
CA GLU A 264 -60.32 17.75 14.38
C GLU A 264 -61.30 17.15 15.42
N VAL A 265 -61.13 17.42 16.72
CA VAL A 265 -62.06 16.99 17.76
C VAL A 265 -63.23 17.97 17.82
N ASP A 266 -64.43 17.50 17.52
CA ASP A 266 -65.64 18.30 17.65
C ASP A 266 -65.99 18.48 19.14
N PRO A 267 -66.01 19.72 19.67
CA PRO A 267 -66.32 19.98 21.08
C PRO A 267 -67.76 19.60 21.47
N CYS A 268 -68.63 19.40 20.49
CA CYS A 268 -70.02 19.01 20.68
C CYS A 268 -70.30 17.59 20.16
N GLU A 269 -69.27 16.80 19.85
CA GLU A 269 -69.45 15.43 19.38
C GLU A 269 -70.19 14.61 20.45
N GLY A 270 -71.36 14.06 20.09
CA GLY A 270 -72.21 13.31 21.01
C GLY A 270 -73.15 14.15 21.89
N LEU A 271 -73.23 15.48 21.69
CA LEU A 271 -74.22 16.35 22.30
C LEU A 271 -75.24 16.80 21.24
N THR A 272 -76.41 16.15 21.21
CA THR A 272 -77.48 16.60 20.31
C THR A 272 -78.29 17.74 20.92
N ASP A 273 -78.90 18.58 20.07
CA ASP A 273 -79.80 19.65 20.51
C ASP A 273 -80.96 19.12 21.36
N ASP A 274 -81.41 17.88 21.10
CA ASP A 274 -82.45 17.22 21.89
C ASP A 274 -81.92 16.78 23.25
N ASP A 275 -80.70 16.25 23.36
CA ASP A 275 -80.08 15.94 24.66
C ASP A 275 -79.92 17.20 25.51
N ILE A 276 -79.49 18.31 24.89
CA ILE A 276 -79.37 19.61 25.55
C ILE A 276 -80.74 20.11 26.00
N ARG A 277 -81.76 20.05 25.14
CA ARG A 277 -83.13 20.48 25.45
C ARG A 277 -83.74 19.64 26.57
N THR A 278 -83.59 18.32 26.52
CA THR A 278 -84.05 17.39 27.56
C THR A 278 -83.31 17.64 28.88
N ALA A 279 -82.00 17.88 28.85
CA ALA A 279 -81.23 18.24 30.04
C ALA A 279 -81.71 19.58 30.65
N ILE A 280 -81.98 20.60 29.82
CA ILE A 280 -82.52 21.89 30.29
C ILE A 280 -83.92 21.72 30.89
N GLN A 281 -84.82 20.96 30.25
CA GLN A 281 -86.16 20.70 30.78
C GLN A 281 -86.12 19.93 32.11
N ASN A 282 -85.29 18.89 32.20
CA ASN A 282 -85.07 18.15 33.44
C ASN A 282 -84.46 19.03 34.54
N ALA A 283 -83.53 19.93 34.20
CA ALA A 283 -82.92 20.87 35.15
C ALA A 283 -83.90 21.98 35.59
N THR A 284 -84.79 22.44 34.72
CA THR A 284 -85.84 23.42 35.03
C THR A 284 -86.89 22.83 35.97
N GLY A 285 -87.11 21.51 35.89
CA GLY A 285 -88.05 20.80 36.74
C GLY A 285 -89.48 21.36 36.62
N PRO A 286 -90.34 21.20 37.64
CA PRO A 286 -91.76 21.57 37.57
C PRO A 286 -92.05 23.08 37.67
N ARG A 287 -91.03 23.95 37.64
CA ARG A 287 -91.22 25.40 37.77
C ARG A 287 -91.37 26.09 36.42
N SER A 288 -92.54 25.94 35.78
CA SER A 288 -93.36 27.04 35.21
C SER A 288 -94.43 26.52 34.24
N ALA A 289 -95.66 26.39 34.75
CA ALA A 289 -96.91 26.57 34.02
C ALA A 289 -98.00 26.93 35.06
N LEU A 290 -97.98 28.19 35.50
CA LEU A 290 -99.17 28.91 35.98
C LEU A 290 -99.61 29.84 34.85
#